data_AF-A0A0N5A6H2-F1
#
_entry.id   AF-A0A0N5A6H2-F1
#
_cell.length_a   1.000
_cell.length_b   1.000
_cell.length_c   1.000
_cell.angle_alpha   90.00
_cell.angle_beta   90.00
_cell.angle_gamma   90.00
#
_symmetry.space_group_name_H-M   'P 1'
#
loop_
_entity.id
_entity.type
_entity.pdbx_description
1 polymer ?
#
loop_
_entity_poly.entity_id
_entity_poly.type
_entity_poly.pdbx_seq_one_letter_code
_entity_poly.pdbx_strand_id
1 'polypeptide(L)'
;MKFLTLFAIFFFVSAINANLICQLCLDFCKDIEVELENDEPDMEKKANEICDRLTHNSALLDNVCKQLVDSELQTIIGGLEQNVPPKTICANIGMC
;
A
#
# COMPACT_ATOMS: atom_id res chain seq x y z
N MET A 1 37.44 0.62 -6.50
CA MET A 1 36.78 0.26 -5.22
C MET A 1 35.55 1.14 -4.88
N LYS A 2 35.55 2.45 -5.17
CA LYS A 2 34.36 3.34 -4.94
C LYS A 2 33.12 3.04 -5.82
N PHE A 3 33.31 2.49 -7.02
CA PHE A 3 32.18 2.11 -7.90
C PHE A 3 31.46 0.83 -7.44
N LEU A 4 32.19 -0.11 -6.80
CA LEU A 4 31.61 -1.34 -6.26
C LEU A 4 30.70 -1.05 -5.07
N THR A 5 31.09 -0.08 -4.23
CA THR A 5 30.28 0.37 -3.10
C THR A 5 29.01 1.10 -3.55
N LEU A 6 29.06 1.88 -4.64
CA LEU A 6 27.88 2.54 -5.20
C LEU A 6 26.85 1.53 -5.74
N PHE A 7 27.31 0.48 -6.43
CA PHE A 7 26.44 -0.61 -6.89
C PHE A 7 25.81 -1.38 -5.73
N ALA A 8 26.58 -1.67 -4.67
CA ALA A 8 26.07 -2.35 -3.48
C ALA A 8 25.03 -1.50 -2.74
N ILE A 9 25.23 -0.18 -2.63
CA ILE A 9 24.27 0.75 -2.00
C ILE A 9 22.97 0.81 -2.81
N PHE A 10 23.04 0.89 -4.15
CA PHE A 10 21.85 0.94 -5.00
C PHE A 10 20.99 -0.34 -4.90
N PHE A 11 21.65 -1.50 -4.85
CA PHE A 11 20.96 -2.78 -4.68
C PHE A 11 20.30 -2.89 -3.29
N PHE A 12 20.99 -2.42 -2.25
CA PHE A 12 20.46 -2.43 -0.87
C PHE A 12 19.25 -1.52 -0.70
N VAL A 13 19.26 -0.33 -1.30
CA VAL A 13 18.13 0.62 -1.28
C VAL A 13 16.89 0.02 -1.95
N SER A 14 17.07 -0.69 -3.06
CA SER A 14 15.96 -1.29 -3.82
C SER A 14 15.19 -2.33 -3.00
N ALA A 15 15.90 -3.18 -2.23
CA ALA A 15 15.29 -4.22 -1.40
C ALA A 15 14.50 -3.66 -0.20
N ILE A 16 14.97 -2.56 0.41
CA ILE A 16 14.30 -1.92 1.55
C ILE A 16 12.95 -1.32 1.10
N ASN A 17 12.94 -0.68 -0.07
CA ASN A 17 11.75 -0.01 -0.60
C ASN A 17 10.63 -1.02 -0.91
N ALA A 18 10.95 -2.18 -1.49
CA ALA A 18 9.97 -3.22 -1.80
C ALA A 18 9.24 -3.74 -0.55
N ASN A 19 9.96 -3.97 0.55
CA ASN A 19 9.33 -4.47 1.77
C ASN A 19 8.41 -3.43 2.43
N LEU A 20 8.79 -2.15 2.39
CA LEU A 20 7.99 -1.07 2.95
C LEU A 20 6.71 -0.82 2.15
N ILE A 21 6.78 -0.85 0.82
CA ILE A 21 5.63 -0.69 -0.07
C ILE A 21 4.65 -1.86 0.10
N CYS A 22 5.16 -3.10 0.20
CA CYS A 22 4.33 -4.27 0.46
C CYS A 22 3.60 -4.15 1.81
N GLN A 23 4.29 -3.76 2.88
CA GLN A 23 3.66 -3.55 4.19
C GLN A 23 2.59 -2.45 4.15
N LEU A 24 2.85 -1.33 3.47
CA LEU A 24 1.86 -0.27 3.32
C LEU A 24 0.57 -0.77 2.65
N CYS A 25 0.69 -1.57 1.60
CA CYS A 25 -0.48 -2.18 0.95
C CYS A 25 -1.23 -3.14 1.88
N LEU A 26 -0.51 -4.00 2.62
CA LEU A 26 -1.11 -4.96 3.52
C LEU A 26 -1.91 -4.27 4.64
N ASP A 27 -1.32 -3.24 5.25
CA ASP A 27 -1.97 -2.45 6.29
C ASP A 27 -3.17 -1.68 5.73
N PHE A 28 -3.03 -1.11 4.54
CA PHE A 28 -4.13 -0.44 3.84
C PHE A 28 -5.30 -1.40 3.56
N CYS A 29 -5.05 -2.60 3.03
CA CYS A 29 -6.09 -3.60 2.80
C CYS A 29 -6.83 -3.98 4.09
N LYS A 30 -6.08 -4.17 5.19
CA LYS A 30 -6.66 -4.49 6.50
C LYS A 30 -7.57 -3.37 7.00
N ASP A 31 -7.14 -2.12 6.85
CA ASP A 31 -7.95 -0.99 7.27
C ASP A 31 -9.21 -0.84 6.40
N ILE A 32 -9.10 -1.06 5.08
CA ILE A 32 -10.27 -1.08 4.18
C ILE A 32 -11.25 -2.20 4.55
N GLU A 33 -10.77 -3.39 4.90
CA GLU A 33 -11.61 -4.51 5.34
C GLU A 33 -12.47 -4.11 6.56
N VAL A 34 -11.89 -3.39 7.53
CA VAL A 34 -12.61 -2.87 8.70
C VAL A 34 -13.69 -1.85 8.30
N GLU A 35 -13.42 -0.97 7.33
CA GLU A 35 -14.39 0.03 6.89
C GLU A 35 -15.54 -0.59 6.09
N LEU A 36 -15.27 -1.66 5.32
CA LEU A 36 -16.29 -2.46 4.67
C LEU A 36 -17.21 -3.14 5.69
N GLU A 37 -16.65 -3.69 6.78
CA GLU A 37 -17.44 -4.28 7.88
C GLU A 37 -18.33 -3.25 8.61
N ASN A 38 -17.98 -1.97 8.55
CA ASN A 38 -18.73 -0.87 9.15
C ASN A 38 -19.75 -0.22 8.20
N ASP A 39 -19.94 -0.76 7.00
CA ASP A 39 -20.82 -0.22 5.95
C ASP A 39 -20.51 1.26 5.59
N GLU A 40 -19.24 1.67 5.56
CA GLU A 40 -18.85 3.05 5.24
C GLU A 40 -19.26 3.45 3.80
N PRO A 41 -20.10 4.49 3.62
CA PRO A 41 -20.61 4.86 2.31
C PRO A 41 -19.59 5.59 1.41
N ASP A 42 -18.58 6.24 1.98
CA ASP A 42 -17.56 7.00 1.24
C ASP A 42 -16.17 6.37 1.39
N MET A 43 -15.99 5.23 0.72
CA MET A 43 -14.75 4.47 0.76
C MET A 43 -13.55 5.23 0.19
N GLU A 44 -13.73 6.13 -0.77
CA GLU A 44 -12.63 6.90 -1.35
C GLU A 44 -12.09 7.93 -0.35
N LYS A 45 -12.98 8.67 0.31
CA LYS A 45 -12.58 9.57 1.39
C LYS A 45 -11.92 8.80 2.52
N LYS A 46 -12.50 7.66 2.90
CA LYS A 46 -11.96 6.87 4.02
C LYS A 46 -10.59 6.28 3.71
N ALA A 47 -10.39 5.79 2.49
CA ALA A 47 -9.11 5.35 1.99
C ALA A 47 -8.05 6.46 2.07
N ASN A 48 -8.39 7.70 1.72
CA ASN A 48 -7.48 8.84 1.87
C ASN A 48 -7.12 9.13 3.34
N GLU A 49 -8.10 9.07 4.25
CA GLU A 49 -7.84 9.21 5.71
C GLU A 49 -6.93 8.10 6.25
N ILE A 50 -7.12 6.86 5.76
CA ILE A 50 -6.25 5.73 6.07
C ILE A 50 -4.82 6.02 5.60
N CYS A 51 -4.65 6.56 4.39
CA CYS A 51 -3.34 6.95 3.87
C CYS A 51 -2.65 8.01 4.74
N ASP A 52 -3.36 9.08 5.13
CA ASP A 52 -2.80 10.12 6.00
C ASP A 52 -2.30 9.53 7.33
N ARG A 53 -3.05 8.56 7.88
CA ARG A 53 -2.72 7.86 9.13
C ARG A 53 -1.54 6.91 8.98
N LEU A 54 -1.58 5.98 8.03
CA LEU A 54 -0.55 4.95 7.83
C LEU A 54 0.81 5.55 7.51
N THR A 55 0.80 6.68 6.80
CA THR A 55 2.02 7.35 6.35
C THR A 55 2.51 8.39 7.34
N HIS A 56 1.77 8.64 8.43
CA HIS A 56 2.01 9.71 9.39
C HIS A 56 2.20 11.08 8.69
N ASN A 57 1.45 11.34 7.63
CA ASN A 57 1.57 12.53 6.76
C ASN A 57 2.99 12.71 6.16
N SER A 58 3.76 11.63 6.01
CA SER A 58 5.01 11.65 5.27
C SER A 58 4.72 11.89 3.79
N ALA A 59 5.08 13.06 3.26
CA ALA A 59 4.74 13.45 1.88
C ALA A 59 5.13 12.40 0.82
N LEU A 60 6.22 11.65 1.03
CA LEU A 60 6.64 10.61 0.08
C LEU A 60 5.73 9.39 0.14
N LEU A 61 5.44 8.89 1.34
CA LEU A 61 4.62 7.68 1.51
C LEU A 61 3.14 7.97 1.28
N ASP A 62 2.68 9.15 1.66
CA ASP A 62 1.32 9.63 1.47
C ASP A 62 0.97 9.69 -0.02
N ASN A 63 1.86 10.26 -0.84
CA ASN A 63 1.67 10.26 -2.29
C ASN A 63 1.61 8.83 -2.87
N VAL A 64 2.42 7.90 -2.37
CA VAL A 64 2.37 6.48 -2.82
C VAL A 64 1.05 5.83 -2.41
N CYS A 65 0.59 6.06 -1.18
CA CYS A 65 -0.67 5.51 -0.70
C CYS A 65 -1.87 6.10 -1.45
N LYS A 66 -1.89 7.42 -1.69
CA LYS A 66 -2.98 8.06 -2.43
C LYS A 66 -3.02 7.64 -3.90
N GLN A 67 -1.86 7.39 -4.51
CA GLN A 67 -1.81 6.74 -5.84
C GLN A 67 -2.41 5.33 -5.83
N LEU A 68 -2.22 4.56 -4.74
CA LEU A 68 -2.88 3.27 -4.53
C LEU A 68 -4.41 3.44 -4.40
N VAL A 69 -4.88 4.49 -3.71
CA VAL A 69 -6.32 4.82 -3.66
C VAL A 69 -6.86 5.10 -5.07
N ASP A 70 -6.21 6.01 -5.80
CA ASP A 70 -6.66 6.46 -7.12
C ASP A 70 -6.72 5.31 -8.15
N SER A 71 -5.77 4.37 -8.05
CA SER A 71 -5.55 3.37 -9.11
C SER A 71 -6.13 2.00 -8.78
N GLU A 72 -6.16 1.62 -7.49
CA GLU A 72 -6.36 0.23 -7.09
C GLU A 72 -7.41 0.04 -5.99
N LEU A 73 -8.01 1.12 -5.44
CA LEU A 73 -9.01 1.00 -4.37
C LEU A 73 -10.15 0.04 -4.75
N GLN A 74 -10.66 0.14 -5.98
CA GLN A 74 -11.75 -0.73 -6.46
C GLN A 74 -11.30 -2.19 -6.58
N THR A 75 -10.07 -2.44 -7.04
CA THR A 75 -9.45 -3.78 -7.09
C THR A 75 -9.34 -4.37 -5.68
N ILE A 76 -8.91 -3.56 -4.71
CA ILE A 76 -8.76 -3.97 -3.31
C ILE A 76 -10.12 -4.29 -2.70
N ILE A 77 -11.11 -3.40 -2.81
CA ILE A 77 -12.47 -3.63 -2.29
C ILE A 77 -13.05 -4.91 -2.87
N GLY A 78 -13.02 -5.07 -4.20
CA GLY A 78 -13.56 -6.27 -4.84
C GLY A 78 -12.82 -7.55 -4.45
N GLY A 79 -11.52 -7.47 -4.16
CA GLY A 79 -10.75 -8.59 -3.62
C GLY A 79 -11.17 -8.97 -2.20
N LEU A 80 -11.34 -7.98 -1.32
CA LEU A 80 -11.73 -8.17 0.06
C LEU A 80 -13.17 -8.71 0.19
N GLU A 81 -14.11 -8.19 -0.60
CA GLU A 81 -15.48 -8.72 -0.69
C GLU A 81 -15.51 -10.20 -1.12
N GLN A 82 -14.53 -10.62 -1.92
CA GLN A 82 -14.34 -12.01 -2.34
C GLN A 82 -13.51 -12.86 -1.34
N ASN A 83 -13.19 -12.32 -0.17
CA ASN A 83 -12.35 -12.95 0.86
C ASN A 83 -10.95 -13.33 0.34
N VAL A 84 -10.43 -12.59 -0.65
CA VAL A 84 -9.06 -12.77 -1.12
C VAL A 84 -8.10 -12.25 -0.05
N PRO A 85 -7.10 -13.03 0.39
CA PRO A 85 -6.17 -12.57 1.41
C PRO A 85 -5.40 -11.31 0.97
N PRO A 86 -5.19 -10.31 1.85
CA PRO A 86 -4.47 -9.07 1.53
C PRO A 86 -3.12 -9.29 0.82
N LYS A 87 -2.37 -10.32 1.23
CA LYS A 87 -1.10 -10.68 0.59
C LYS A 87 -1.24 -11.02 -0.89
N THR A 88 -2.32 -11.69 -1.27
CA THR A 88 -2.60 -12.04 -2.67
C THR A 88 -3.05 -10.80 -3.44
N ILE A 89 -3.88 -9.94 -2.84
CA ILE A 89 -4.31 -8.67 -3.44
C ILE A 89 -3.09 -7.79 -3.74
N CYS A 90 -2.24 -7.56 -2.73
CA CYS A 90 -1.04 -6.73 -2.88
C CYS A 90 -0.02 -7.31 -3.87
N ALA A 91 0.06 -8.64 -3.99
CA ALA A 91 0.88 -9.29 -5.01
C ALA A 91 0.32 -9.10 -6.42
N ASN A 92 -1.00 -9.16 -6.59
CA ASN A 92 -1.65 -8.99 -7.88
C ASN A 92 -1.49 -7.57 -8.45
N ILE A 93 -1.44 -6.56 -7.58
CA ILE A 93 -1.22 -5.15 -7.96
C ILE A 93 0.27 -4.76 -7.95
N GLY A 94 1.18 -5.71 -7.72
CA GLY A 94 2.63 -5.51 -7.81
C GLY A 94 3.25 -4.68 -6.69
N MET A 95 2.55 -4.53 -5.55
CA MET A 95 3.09 -3.91 -4.34
C MET A 95 3.80 -4.93 -3.43
N CYS A 96 3.47 -6.20 -3.61
CA CYS A 96 4.22 -7.39 -3.21
C CYS A 96 4.40 -8.27 -4.46
#